data_AF-A0A2K9IUW0-F1
#
_entry.id   AF-A0A2K9IUW0-F1
#
_cell.length_a   1.000
_cell.length_b   1.000
_cell.length_c   1.000
_cell.angle_alpha   90.00
_cell.angle_beta   90.00
_cell.angle_gamma   90.00
#
_symmetry.space_group_name_H-M   'P 1'
#
loop_
_entity.id
_entity.type
_entity.pdbx_description
1 polymer ?
#
loop_
_entity_poly.entity_id
_entity_poly.type
_entity_poly.pdbx_seq_one_letter_code
_entity_poly.pdbx_strand_id
1 'polypeptide(L)' 'MIHHYITKYEESGEKFAEAWIQINLFGLNWCFFKKKIRL' A
#
# COMPACT_ATOMS: atom_id res chain seq x y z
N MET A 1 5.43 -14.60 0.08
CA MET A 1 4.30 -14.80 -0.86
C MET A 1 3.25 -13.72 -0.62
N ILE A 2 2.75 -13.49 0.60
CA ILE A 2 1.86 -12.36 0.90
C ILE A 2 2.59 -11.36 1.82
N HIS A 3 2.57 -10.08 1.47
CA HIS A 3 3.18 -8.99 2.20
C HIS A 3 2.14 -7.91 2.46
N HIS A 4 2.07 -7.38 3.67
CA HIS A 4 1.26 -6.22 3.98
C HIS A 4 2.17 -4.99 4.05
N TYR A 5 1.90 -4.01 3.20
CA TYR A 5 2.63 -2.76 3.13
C TYR A 5 1.79 -1.63 3.68
N ILE A 6 2.42 -0.76 4.45
CA ILE A 6 1.86 0.50 4.92
C ILE A 6 2.91 1.57 4.67
N THR A 7 2.54 2.61 3.94
CA THR A 7 3.38 3.79 3.72
C THR A 7 2.66 5.02 4.24
N LYS A 8 3.43 5.95 4.81
CA LYS A 8 2.95 7.25 5.24
C LYS A 8 3.72 8.30 4.46
N TYR A 9 3.01 9.25 3.87
CA TYR A 9 3.62 10.33 3.09
C TYR A 9 2.81 11.60 3.25
N GLU A 10 3.45 12.72 2.94
CA GLU A 10 2.81 14.03 2.90
C GLU A 10 2.69 14.44 1.43
N GLU A 11 1.50 14.84 1.03
CA GLU A 11 1.19 15.29 -0.33
C GLU A 11 0.41 16.60 -0.21
N SER A 12 0.96 17.68 -0.77
CA SER A 12 0.35 19.01 -0.73
C SER A 12 0.04 19.54 0.67
N GLY A 13 0.87 19.20 1.68
CA GLY A 13 0.67 19.61 3.07
C GLY A 13 -0.37 18.78 3.84
N GLU A 14 -0.97 17.78 3.21
CA GLU A 14 -1.85 16.81 3.85
C GLU A 14 -1.12 15.49 4.07
N LYS A 15 -1.29 14.90 5.25
CA LYS A 15 -0.69 13.61 5.57
C LYS A 15 -1.61 12.50 5.12
N PHE A 16 -1.03 11.48 4.51
CA PHE A 16 -1.73 10.30 4.07
C PHE A 16 -1.06 9.05 4.61
N ALA A 17 -1.89 8.05 4.91
CA ALA A 17 -1.44 6.69 5.10
C ALA A 17 -2.08 5.81 4.04
N GLU A 18 -1.27 5.03 3.34
CA GLU A 18 -1.72 4.12 2.32
C GLU A 18 -1.26 2.70 2.66
N ALA A 19 -2.19 1.75 2.62
CA ALA A 19 -1.92 0.35 2.89
C ALA A 19 -2.36 -0.53 1.72
N TRP A 20 -1.62 -1.59 1.43
CA TRP A 20 -2.00 -2.59 0.45
C TRP A 20 -1.40 -3.95 0.80
N ILE A 21 -1.97 -5.00 0.24
CA ILE A 21 -1.47 -6.37 0.36
C ILE A 21 -0.86 -6.76 -0.98
N GLN A 22 0.41 -7.14 -0.99
CA GLN A 22 1.10 -7.65 -2.16
C GLN A 22 1.18 -9.17 -2.09
N ILE A 23 0.82 -9.84 -3.18
CA ILE A 23 0.97 -11.28 -3.35
C ILE A 23 1.97 -11.53 -4.47
N ASN A 24 3.11 -12.13 -4.14
CA ASN A 24 4.13 -12.57 -5.07
C ASN A 24 3.99 -14.08 -5.29
N LEU A 25 3.49 -14.49 -6.45
CA LEU A 25 3.31 -15.89 -6.84
C LEU A 25 3.74 -16.07 -8.30
N PHE A 26 4.48 -17.14 -8.60
CA PHE A 26 5.01 -17.44 -9.94
C PHE A 26 5.84 -16.31 -10.58
N GLY A 27 6.55 -15.52 -9.76
CA GLY A 27 7.34 -14.37 -10.23
C GLY A 27 6.49 -13.15 -10.65
N LEU A 28 5.17 -13.22 -10.46
CA LEU A 28 4.25 -12.12 -10.67
C LEU A 28 3.91 -11.47 -9.34
N ASN A 29 3.86 -10.14 -9.33
CA ASN A 29 3.56 -9.32 -8.16
C ASN A 29 2.18 -8.68 -8.35
N TRP A 30 1.24 -9.04 -7.50
CA TRP A 30 -0.11 -8.48 -7.51
C TRP A 30 -0.39 -7.68 -6.25
N CYS A 31 -0.86 -6.44 -6.42
CA CYS A 31 -1.23 -5.56 -5.31
C CYS A 31 -2.75 -5.49 -5.18
N PHE A 32 -3.26 -5.87 -4.01
CA PHE A 32 -4.67 -5.90 -3.65
C PHE A 32 -4.98 -5.02 -2.43
N PHE A 33 -6.25 -4.71 -2.23
CA PHE A 33 -6.77 -3.98 -1.06
C PHE A 33 -6.05 -2.65 -0.79
N LYS A 34 -5.69 -1.93 -1.85
CA LYS A 34 -5.05 -0.62 -1.75
C LYS A 34 -6.03 0.39 -1.15
N LYS A 35 -5.74 0.88 0.05
CA LYS A 35 -6.57 1.86 0.77
C LYS A 35 -5.72 3.05 1.19
N LYS A 36 -6.08 4.24 0.70
CA LYS A 36 -5.52 5.53 1.13
C LYS A 36 -6.46 6.17 2.14
N ILE A 37 -5.92 6.62 3.27
CA ILE A 37 -6.62 7.44 4.26
C ILE A 37 -5.87 8.75 4.46
N ARG A 38 -6.60 9.82 4.70
CA ARG A 38 -6.04 11.09 5.15
C ARG A 38 -5.84 11.03 6.67
N LEU A 39 -4.70 11.52 7.14
CA LEU A 39 -4.34 11.66 8.55
C LEU A 39 -4.54 13.10 9.02
#